data_AF-A0AAI8YND7-F1
#
_entry.id   AF-A0AAI8YND7-F1
#
_cell.length_a   1.000
_cell.length_b   1.000
_cell.length_c   1.000
_cell.angle_alpha   90.00
_cell.angle_beta   90.00
_cell.angle_gamma   90.00
#
_symmetry.space_group_name_H-M   'P 1'
#
loop_
_entity.id
_entity.type
_entity.pdbx_description
1 polymer ?
#
loop_
_entity_poly.entity_id
_entity_poly.type
_entity_poly.pdbx_seq_one_letter_code
_entity_poly.pdbx_strand_id
1 'polypeptide(L)' 'MPSQKAMLSSALAKASTAVQLDNAQYHSGARKYYAEACELLQQIIARASNEEDRKKLDGIRVRYILRIRQLDALLPEEP' A
#
# COMPACT_ATOMS: atom_id res chain seq x y z
N MET A 1 8.96 18.69 -5.09
CA MET A 1 8.67 17.55 -4.19
C MET A 1 7.22 17.64 -3.75
N PRO A 2 6.39 16.59 -3.89
CA PRO A 2 5.01 16.62 -3.40
C PRO A 2 5.00 16.77 -1.87
N SER A 3 4.03 17.52 -1.35
CA SER A 3 3.84 17.70 0.08
C SER A 3 3.42 16.39 0.76
N GLN A 4 3.69 16.25 2.05
CA GLN A 4 3.31 15.05 2.81
C GLN A 4 1.79 14.76 2.71
N LYS A 5 0.96 15.81 2.66
CA LYS A 5 -0.49 15.70 2.44
C LYS A 5 -0.84 15.15 1.06
N ALA A 6 -0.15 15.61 0.01
CA ALA A 6 -0.34 15.09 -1.35
C ALA A 6 0.07 13.62 -1.47
N MET A 7 1.19 13.24 -0.82
CA MET A 7 1.65 11.85 -0.78
C MET A 7 0.67 10.95 -0.03
N LEU A 8 0.15 11.41 1.11
CA LEU A 8 -0.84 10.67 1.89
C LEU A 8 -2.14 10.45 1.09
N SER A 9 -2.63 11.51 0.44
CA SER A 9 -3.81 11.42 -0.44
C SER A 9 -3.58 10.40 -1.56
N SER A 10 -2.39 10.42 -2.19
CA SER A 10 -2.03 9.46 -3.24
C SER A 10 -1.94 8.03 -2.72
N ALA A 11 -1.32 7.80 -1.55
CA ALA A 11 -1.24 6.48 -0.92
C ALA A 11 -2.63 5.91 -0.62
N LEU A 12 -3.53 6.74 -0.09
CA LEU A 12 -4.91 6.36 0.20
C LEU A 12 -5.71 6.07 -1.07
N ALA A 13 -5.56 6.88 -2.12
CA ALA A 13 -6.20 6.64 -3.41
C ALA A 13 -5.77 5.29 -4.00
N LYS A 14 -4.46 5.00 -3.99
CA LYS A 14 -3.93 3.70 -4.47
C LYS A 14 -4.42 2.53 -3.62
N ALA A 15 -4.43 2.67 -2.29
CA ALA A 15 -4.97 1.64 -1.41
C ALA A 15 -6.47 1.38 -1.67
N SER A 16 -7.27 2.43 -1.89
CA SER A 16 -8.68 2.30 -2.24
C SER A 16 -8.86 1.54 -3.57
N THR A 17 -8.09 1.89 -4.59
CA THR A 17 -8.09 1.14 -5.87
C THR A 17 -7.66 -0.32 -5.66
N ALA A 18 -6.64 -0.58 -4.85
CA ALA A 18 -6.19 -1.93 -4.54
C ALA A 18 -7.32 -2.75 -3.92
N VAL A 19 -8.03 -2.21 -2.92
CA VAL A 19 -9.17 -2.88 -2.26
C VAL A 19 -10.30 -3.15 -3.25
N GLN A 20 -10.62 -2.21 -4.15
CA GLN A 20 -11.65 -2.42 -5.17
C GLN A 20 -11.29 -3.56 -6.13
N LEU A 21 -10.05 -3.60 -6.60
CA LEU A 21 -9.55 -4.66 -7.48
C LEU A 21 -9.50 -6.01 -6.75
N ASP A 22 -9.08 -6.00 -5.50
CA ASP A 22 -8.99 -7.19 -4.64
C ASP A 22 -10.38 -7.83 -4.43
N ASN A 23 -11.37 -7.00 -4.09
CA ASN A 23 -12.77 -7.42 -3.96
C ASN A 23 -13.34 -7.94 -5.28
N ALA A 24 -12.87 -7.43 -6.42
CA ALA A 24 -13.26 -7.89 -7.75
C ALA A 24 -12.38 -9.05 -8.28
N GLN A 25 -11.53 -9.65 -7.43
CA GLN A 25 -10.63 -10.77 -7.75
C GLN A 25 -9.60 -10.46 -8.87
N TYR A 26 -9.35 -9.19 -9.16
CA TYR A 26 -8.27 -8.75 -10.03
C TYR A 26 -6.94 -8.74 -9.27
N HIS A 27 -6.43 -9.93 -8.92
CA HIS A 27 -5.31 -10.12 -8.00
C HIS A 27 -4.02 -9.41 -8.44
N SER A 28 -3.67 -9.48 -9.74
CA SER A 28 -2.46 -8.83 -10.27
C SER A 28 -2.54 -7.30 -10.13
N GLY A 29 -3.70 -6.73 -10.46
CA GLY A 29 -3.96 -5.30 -10.29
C GLY A 29 -3.93 -4.89 -8.81
N ALA A 30 -4.64 -5.61 -7.96
CA ALA A 30 -4.66 -5.35 -6.51
C ALA A 30 -3.25 -5.36 -5.92
N ARG A 31 -2.45 -6.38 -6.25
CA ARG A 31 -1.06 -6.53 -5.80
C ARG A 31 -0.22 -5.31 -6.20
N LYS A 32 -0.31 -4.88 -7.45
CA LYS A 32 0.39 -3.69 -7.96
C LYS A 32 0.04 -2.43 -7.15
N TYR A 33 -1.26 -2.15 -6.97
CA TYR A 33 -1.68 -0.93 -6.26
C TYR A 33 -1.35 -0.97 -4.76
N TYR A 34 -1.42 -2.13 -4.11
CA TYR A 34 -0.95 -2.28 -2.72
C TYR A 34 0.55 -2.01 -2.60
N ALA A 35 1.37 -2.48 -3.55
CA ALA A 35 2.81 -2.25 -3.55
C ALA A 35 3.14 -0.76 -3.69
N GLU A 36 2.53 -0.07 -4.66
CA GLU A 36 2.72 1.38 -4.85
C GLU A 36 2.23 2.19 -3.63
N ALA A 37 1.14 1.76 -2.96
CA ALA A 37 0.70 2.37 -1.71
C ALA A 37 1.73 2.17 -0.58
N CYS A 38 2.34 0.99 -0.48
CA CYS A 38 3.38 0.70 0.50
C CYS A 38 4.63 1.58 0.32
N GLU A 39 5.05 1.81 -0.92
CA GLU A 39 6.18 2.70 -1.22
C GLU A 39 5.91 4.14 -0.77
N LEU A 40 4.71 4.66 -1.03
CA LEU A 40 4.33 6.00 -0.59
C LEU A 40 4.24 6.08 0.94
N LEU A 41 3.65 5.08 1.59
CA LEU A 41 3.59 5.00 3.05
C LEU A 41 4.99 4.98 3.66
N GLN A 42 5.94 4.22 3.09
CA GLN A 42 7.33 4.20 3.55
C GLN A 42 7.97 5.59 3.49
N GLN A 43 7.76 6.33 2.39
CA GLN A 43 8.29 7.69 2.26
C GLN A 43 7.66 8.68 3.23
N ILE A 44 6.36 8.54 3.53
CA ILE A 44 5.66 9.39 4.51
C ILE A 44 6.17 9.09 5.92
N ILE A 45 6.35 7.81 6.26
CA ILE A 45 6.85 7.37 7.57
C ILE A 45 8.27 7.89 7.81
N ALA A 46 9.14 7.82 6.79
CA ALA A 46 10.51 8.35 6.87
C ALA A 46 10.55 9.88 7.12
N ARG A 47 9.48 10.60 6.77
CA ARG A 47 9.36 12.06 6.95
C ARG A 47 8.49 12.46 8.15
N ALA A 48 7.80 11.51 8.78
CA ALA A 48 6.92 11.79 9.90
C ALA A 48 7.75 12.07 11.16
N SER A 49 7.56 13.24 11.76
CA SER A 49 8.26 13.63 13.00
C SER A 49 7.68 12.95 14.24
N ASN A 50 6.37 12.62 14.20
CA ASN A 50 5.64 11.98 15.30
C ASN A 50 5.75 10.44 15.25
N GLU A 51 6.19 9.82 16.35
CA GLU A 51 6.30 8.36 16.49
C GLU A 51 4.95 7.65 16.44
N GLU A 52 3.89 8.27 16.98
CA GLU A 52 2.56 7.68 16.94
C GLU A 52 2.03 7.58 15.50
N ASP A 53 2.24 8.63 14.71
CA ASP A 53 1.87 8.64 13.29
C ASP A 53 2.71 7.63 12.50
N ARG A 54 4.01 7.52 12.80
CA ARG A 54 4.87 6.47 12.22
C ARG A 54 4.28 5.09 12.49
N LYS A 55 3.96 4.75 13.74
CA LYS A 55 3.39 3.44 14.10
C LYS A 55 2.05 3.16 13.43
N LYS A 56 1.16 4.16 13.34
CA LYS A 56 -0.14 4.01 12.68
C LYS A 56 0.03 3.73 11.18
N LEU A 57 0.86 4.51 10.50
CA LEU A 57 1.14 4.35 9.07
C LEU A 57 1.87 3.03 8.79
N ASP A 58 2.79 2.64 9.68
CA ASP A 58 3.53 1.37 9.59
C ASP A 58 2.58 0.17 9.71
N GLY A 59 1.65 0.21 10.67
CA GLY A 59 0.61 -0.81 10.82
C GLY A 59 -0.29 -0.94 9.58
N ILE A 60 -0.60 0.16 8.89
CA ILE A 60 -1.31 0.12 7.60
C ILE A 60 -0.43 -0.54 6.54
N ARG A 61 0.83 -0.14 6.43
CA ARG A 61 1.79 -0.70 5.44
C ARG A 61 1.96 -2.21 5.64
N VAL A 62 2.12 -2.67 6.87
CA VAL A 62 2.28 -4.11 7.20
C VAL A 62 1.05 -4.91 6.77
N ARG A 63 -0.17 -4.39 6.97
CA ARG A 63 -1.39 -5.06 6.51
C ARG A 63 -1.42 -5.21 4.98
N TYR A 64 -1.02 -4.18 4.24
CA TYR A 64 -0.94 -4.25 2.77
C TYR A 64 0.16 -5.21 2.30
N ILE A 65 1.32 -5.24 2.94
CA ILE A 65 2.39 -6.21 2.64
C ILE A 65 1.90 -7.65 2.86
N LEU A 66 1.19 -7.91 3.96
CA LEU A 66 0.62 -9.22 4.21
C LEU A 66 -0.38 -9.60 3.11
N ARG A 67 -1.22 -8.66 2.67
CA ARG A 67 -2.16 -8.91 1.57
C ARG A 67 -1.44 -9.18 0.25
N ILE A 68 -0.39 -8.44 -0.07
CA ILE A 68 0.46 -8.70 -1.25
C ILE A 68 0.98 -10.14 -1.23
N ARG A 69 1.53 -10.62 -0.12
CA ARG A 69 2.00 -12.01 0.00
C ARG A 69 0.90 -13.04 -0.21
N GLN A 70 -0.31 -12.76 0.25
CA GLN A 70 -1.46 -13.61 0.00
C GLN A 70 -1.86 -13.61 -1.48
N LEU A 71 -1.83 -12.45 -2.14
CA LEU A 71 -2.10 -12.33 -3.56
C LEU A 71 -1.02 -13.01 -4.42
N ASP A 72 0.24 -12.91 -4.02
CA ASP A 72 1.37 -13.59 -4.67
C ASP A 72 1.18 -15.11 -4.66
N ALA A 73 0.62 -15.68 -3.59
CA ALA A 73 0.31 -17.11 -3.52
C ALA A 73 -0.89 -17.53 -4.40
N LEU A 74 -1.72 -16.58 -4.84
CA LEU A 74 -2.87 -16.82 -5.71
C LEU A 74 -2.54 -16.57 -7.19
N LEU A 75 -1.49 -15.81 -7.47
CA LEU A 75 -1.01 -15.57 -8.81
C LEU A 75 -0.09 -16.73 -9.22
N PRO A 76 -0.19 -17.22 -10.47
CA PRO A 76 0.80 -18.17 -10.97
C PRO A 76 2.19 -17.51 -10.91
N GLU A 77 3.22 -18.27 -10.53
CA GLU A 77 4.60 -17.84 -10.75
C GLU A 77 4.75 -17.56 -12.24
N GLU A 78 4.95 -16.31 -12.63
CA GLU A 78 5.30 -15.98 -14.01
C GLU A 78 6.65 -16.67 -14.32
N PRO A 79 6.72 -17.50 -15.39
CA PRO A 79 7.91 -18.26 -15.74
C PRO A 79 9.09 -17.40 -16.20
#